data_AF-A0A9R0UBP7-F1
#
_entry.id   AF-A0A9R0UBP7-F1
#
_cell.length_a   1.000
_cell.length_b   1.000
_cell.length_c   1.000
_cell.angle_alpha   90.00
_cell.angle_beta   90.00
_cell.angle_gamma   90.00
#
_symmetry.space_group_name_H-M   'P 1'
#
loop_
_entity.id
_entity.type
_entity.pdbx_description
1 polymer ?
#
loop_
_entity_poly.entity_id
_entity_poly.type
_entity_poly.pdbx_seq_one_letter_code
_entity_poly.pdbx_strand_id
1 'polypeptide(L)' 'MTAPGDKLGFEQDIKPLFRQKDRDAMLAGFDLFDYDDVVEKADAIVGSLRSGQMPCDGAWPAEQVDKLQRWIDAGMPA' A
#
# COMPACT_ATOMS: atom_id res chain seq x y z
N MET A 1 22.89 -14.70 -4.36
CA MET A 1 21.98 -14.02 -5.31
C MET A 1 21.16 -13.05 -4.49
N THR A 2 21.73 -11.86 -4.28
CA THR A 2 21.16 -10.79 -3.48
C THR A 2 20.16 -10.06 -4.37
N ALA A 3 18.85 -10.17 -4.11
CA ALA A 3 17.90 -9.25 -4.71
C ALA A 3 18.21 -7.87 -4.09
N PRO A 4 18.63 -6.88 -4.89
CA PRO A 4 18.97 -5.57 -4.35
C PRO A 4 17.75 -4.99 -3.63
N GLY A 5 18.02 -4.35 -2.48
CA GLY A 5 17.11 -3.36 -1.90
C GLY A 5 17.03 -2.15 -2.82
N ASP A 6 16.47 -2.35 -4.01
CA ASP A 6 15.95 -1.26 -4.84
C ASP A 6 14.83 -0.63 -4.01
N LYS A 7 15.01 0.66 -3.69
CA LYS A 7 14.01 1.46 -2.98
C LYS A 7 12.67 1.25 -3.66
N LEU A 8 11.74 0.53 -3.00
CA LEU A 8 10.35 0.46 -3.45
C LEU A 8 9.86 1.90 -3.53
N GLY A 9 9.55 2.42 -4.71
CA GLY A 9 9.04 3.78 -4.85
C GLY A 9 7.53 3.77 -4.68
N PHE A 10 6.94 4.81 -4.09
CA PHE A 10 5.49 4.90 -4.03
C PHE A 10 4.91 4.87 -5.43
N GLU A 11 5.40 5.71 -6.34
CA GLU A 11 4.79 5.83 -7.66
C GLU A 11 5.03 4.62 -8.57
N GLN A 12 6.18 3.96 -8.44
CA GLN A 12 6.60 2.86 -9.33
C GLN A 12 6.22 1.49 -8.80
N ASP A 13 6.25 1.28 -7.48
CA ASP A 13 6.05 -0.04 -6.87
C ASP A 13 4.77 -0.14 -6.06
N ILE A 14 4.31 0.94 -5.42
CA ILE A 14 3.16 0.89 -4.50
C ILE A 14 1.85 1.32 -5.17
N LYS A 15 1.85 2.46 -5.87
CA LYS A 15 0.72 3.00 -6.62
C LYS A 15 0.10 2.00 -7.61
N PRO A 16 0.86 1.24 -8.42
CA PRO A 16 0.27 0.24 -9.31
C PRO A 16 -0.30 -0.99 -8.58
N LEU A 17 0.03 -1.21 -7.30
CA LEU A 17 -0.63 -2.25 -6.49
C LEU A 17 -2.05 -1.81 -6.12
N PHE A 18 -2.25 -0.51 -5.88
CA PHE A 18 -3.57 0.05 -5.64
C PHE A 18 -4.42 -0.06 -6.90
N ARG A 19 -5.40 -0.95 -6.86
CA ARG A 19 -6.38 -1.06 -7.94
C ARG A 19 -7.28 0.18 -7.89
N GLN A 20 -7.77 0.61 -9.04
CA GLN A 20 -8.68 1.76 -9.10
C GLN A 20 -9.95 1.55 -8.25
N LYS A 21 -10.40 0.30 -8.10
CA LYS A 21 -11.48 -0.08 -7.17
C LYS A 21 -11.12 0.13 -5.70
N ASP A 22 -9.90 -0.20 -5.30
CA ASP A 22 -9.44 -0.02 -3.91
C ASP A 22 -9.44 1.47 -3.58
N ARG A 23 -8.96 2.29 -4.53
CA ARG A 23 -9.03 3.75 -4.44
C ARG A 23 -10.47 4.22 -4.30
N ASP A 24 -11.38 3.82 -5.19
CA ASP A 24 -12.79 4.25 -5.16
C ASP A 24 -13.48 3.92 -3.82
N ALA A 25 -13.22 2.72 -3.29
CA ALA A 25 -13.73 2.30 -1.98
C ALA A 25 -13.16 3.11 -0.80
N MET A 26 -11.92 3.61 -0.93
CA MET A 26 -11.26 4.42 0.10
C MET A 26 -11.40 5.92 -0.11
N LEU A 27 -11.78 6.38 -1.31
CA LEU A 27 -11.88 7.79 -1.69
C LEU A 27 -12.87 8.56 -0.82
N ALA A 28 -13.80 7.86 -0.16
CA ALA A 28 -14.69 8.45 0.85
C ALA A 28 -13.97 8.91 2.13
N GLY A 29 -12.75 8.41 2.38
CA GLY A 29 -11.91 8.74 3.53
C GLY A 29 -10.58 9.39 3.16
N PHE A 30 -9.81 8.79 2.24
CA PHE A 30 -8.48 9.24 1.81
C PHE A 30 -8.12 8.67 0.42
N ASP A 31 -7.16 9.27 -0.28
CA ASP A 31 -6.78 8.82 -1.63
C ASP A 31 -5.58 7.86 -1.58
N LEU A 32 -5.80 6.60 -1.98
CA LEU A 32 -4.71 5.62 -2.13
C LEU A 32 -3.70 5.95 -3.24
N PHE A 33 -4.02 6.89 -4.12
CA PHE A 33 -3.11 7.34 -5.18
C PHE A 33 -2.33 8.59 -4.78
N ASP A 34 -2.64 9.17 -3.62
CA ASP A 34 -1.92 10.30 -3.05
C ASP A 34 -0.85 9.79 -2.09
N TYR A 35 0.37 10.26 -2.28
CA TYR A 35 1.51 9.83 -1.47
C TYR A 35 1.36 10.30 -0.03
N ASP A 36 0.90 11.53 0.20
CA ASP A 36 0.84 12.12 1.54
C ASP A 36 -0.23 11.39 2.38
N ASP A 37 -1.41 11.17 1.80
CA ASP A 37 -2.47 10.37 2.43
C ASP A 37 -2.01 8.94 2.73
N VAL A 38 -1.32 8.28 1.79
CA VAL A 38 -0.86 6.90 1.98
C VAL A 38 0.24 6.84 3.02
N VAL A 39 1.18 7.78 3.05
CA VAL A 39 2.24 7.85 4.07
C VAL A 39 1.65 8.11 5.45
N GLU A 40 0.73 9.06 5.58
CA GLU A 40 0.09 9.37 6.85
C GLU A 40 -0.72 8.18 7.40
N LYS A 41 -1.35 7.40 6.50
CA LYS A 41 -2.18 6.25 6.86
C LYS A 41 -1.51 4.89 6.66
N ALA A 42 -0.22 4.83 6.33
CA ALA A 42 0.42 3.61 5.84
C ALA A 42 0.28 2.42 6.82
N ASP A 43 0.52 2.67 8.10
CA ASP A 43 0.40 1.68 9.16
C ASP A 43 -1.05 1.18 9.33
N ALA A 44 -2.02 2.10 9.28
CA ALA A 44 -3.44 1.78 9.36
C ALA A 44 -3.92 0.97 8.13
N ILE A 45 -3.43 1.32 6.93
CA ILE A 45 -3.72 0.59 5.69
C ILE A 45 -3.19 -0.84 5.81
N VAL A 46 -1.91 -1.02 6.16
CA VAL A 46 -1.32 -2.36 6.31
C VAL A 46 -2.03 -3.16 7.41
N GLY A 47 -2.36 -2.55 8.54
CA GLY A 47 -3.12 -3.19 9.61
C GLY A 47 -4.50 -3.67 9.15
N SER A 48 -5.21 -2.85 8.38
CA SER A 48 -6.53 -3.17 7.83
C SER A 48 -6.47 -4.26 6.76
N LEU A 49 -5.45 -4.22 5.89
CA LEU A 49 -5.19 -5.24 4.87
C LEU A 49 -4.83 -6.59 5.51
N ARG A 50 -3.94 -6.60 6.52
CA ARG A 50 -3.57 -7.81 7.26
C ARG A 50 -4.74 -8.41 8.03
N SER A 51 -5.61 -7.55 8.57
CA SER A 51 -6.82 -8.00 9.27
C SER A 51 -7.90 -8.53 8.32
N GLY A 52 -7.72 -8.36 6.99
CA GLY A 52 -8.70 -8.75 5.98
C GLY A 52 -10.01 -7.96 6.05
N GLN A 53 -10.03 -6.87 6.82
CA GLN A 53 -11.19 -6.00 6.98
C GLN A 53 -11.30 -5.00 5.81
N MET A 54 -10.21 -4.82 5.07
CA MET A 54 -10.17 -4.05 3.83
C MET A 54 -9.36 -4.78 2.74
N PRO A 55 -9.65 -4.53 1.46
CA PRO A 55 -10.75 -3.71 0.94
C PRO A 55 -12.09 -4.50 0.85
N CYS A 56 -13.20 -3.77 0.80
CA CYS A 56 -14.57 -4.32 0.73
C CYS A 56 -14.83 -5.22 -0.51
N ASP A 57 -13.98 -5.12 -1.55
CA ASP A 57 -14.03 -5.91 -2.79
C ASP A 57 -13.17 -7.20 -2.72
N GLY A 58 -12.42 -7.40 -1.64
CA GLY A 58 -11.62 -8.61 -1.40
C GLY A 58 -10.18 -8.32 -0.98
N ALA A 59 -9.72 -9.06 0.03
CA ALA A 59 -8.40 -8.93 0.64
C ALA A 59 -7.26 -8.97 -0.38
N TRP A 60 -6.22 -8.18 -0.13
CA TRP A 60 -5.01 -8.22 -0.93
C TRP A 60 -4.24 -9.53 -0.75
N PRO A 61 -3.52 -10.00 -1.79
CA PRO A 61 -2.58 -11.10 -1.63
C PRO A 61 -1.52 -10.74 -0.59
N ALA A 62 -1.11 -11.72 0.22
CA ALA A 62 -0.08 -11.53 1.24
C ALA A 62 1.22 -10.91 0.67
N GLU A 63 1.58 -11.25 -0.57
CA GLU A 63 2.75 -10.67 -1.25
C GLU A 63 2.64 -9.16 -1.48
N GLN A 64 1.45 -8.64 -1.78
CA GLN A 64 1.26 -7.19 -1.98
C GLN A 64 1.29 -6.46 -0.64
N VAL A 65 0.70 -7.05 0.41
CA VAL A 65 0.76 -6.52 1.77
C VAL A 65 2.20 -6.51 2.28
N ASP A 66 2.98 -7.55 1.98
CA ASP A 66 4.40 -7.62 2.36
C ASP A 66 5.24 -6.57 1.61
N LYS A 67 4.94 -6.29 0.34
CA LYS A 67 5.58 -5.18 -0.40
C LYS A 67 5.28 -3.83 0.23
N LEU A 68 4.02 -3.55 0.55
CA LEU A 68 3.63 -2.30 1.22
C LEU A 68 4.32 -2.19 2.60
N GLN A 69 4.37 -3.28 3.36
CA GLN A 69 5.11 -3.32 4.63
C GLN A 69 6.59 -2.99 4.46
N ARG A 70 7.26 -3.58 3.47
CA ARG A 70 8.68 -3.33 3.20
C ARG A 70 8.94 -1.89 2.79
N TRP A 71 8.03 -1.29 2.03
CA TRP A 71 8.12 0.14 1.68
C TRP A 71 8.01 1.03 2.92
N ILE A 72 7.10 0.71 3.84
CA ILE A 72 6.97 1.42 5.11
C ILE A 72 8.25 1.28 5.94
N ASP A 73 8.77 0.06 6.06
CA ASP A 73 10.02 -0.23 6.80
C ASP A 73 11.24 0.49 6.18
N ALA A 74 11.25 0.65 4.86
CA ALA A 74 12.26 1.41 4.12
C ALA A 74 12.17 2.94 4.33
N GLY A 75 11.21 3.42 5.13
CA GLY A 75 11.02 4.84 5.41
C GLY A 75 10.14 5.56 4.39
N MET A 76 9.29 4.81 3.67
CA MET A 76 8.28 5.34 2.74
C MET A 76 8.87 6.27 1.66
N PRO A 77 9.90 5.86 0.90
CA PRO A 77 10.44 6.70 -0.17
C PRO A 77 9.40 6.92 -1.29
N ALA A 78 9.29 8.16 -1.78
CA ALA A 78 8.45 8.53 -2.92
C ALA A 78 8.89 7.83 -4.22
#